data_AF-A0A6G8P0G9-F1
#
_entry.id   AF-A0A6G8P0G9-F1
#
_cell.length_a   1.000
_cell.length_b   1.000
_cell.length_c   1.000
_cell.angle_alpha   90.00
_cell.angle_beta   90.00
_cell.angle_gamma   90.00
#
_symmetry.space_group_name_H-M   'P 1'
#
loop_
_entity.id
_entity.type
_entity.pdbx_description
1 polymer ?
#
loop_
_entity_poly.entity_id
_entity_poly.type
_entity_poly.pdbx_seq_one_letter_code
_entity_poly.pdbx_strand_id
1 'polypeptide(L)'
;MGECEPVARGEQGVTPGSLGKASATVGRPTPGLRLGVTGHRKLPAANMALLDETIGKILDTIGATMNALANDPTLHRFYQQEKPVLRVISPLATGADRVVARQALARQWLLSAPLPFPQQEYEKDFTDSVDEFRSLLARAKAINEVVELDGRRDAEGAAYFEAGHFVLRHSDLIIAVWDGLEAAGEGGTGEIVETALRLGLPVVHIDSAAPHAVKLLLDPPLGEGDRSFTTEELVRLIVIPAWKVGSTAPTSTRHHHKAVATYLWDEPESVCADGPDLSWSGLKVTPLIWLGTVFPLLQRCLADASPATTPELNQPASAGSLAAQTYIAHFQRSDALATHYANIHRSAFVMIYLLGSISLVAAFTAQFLAGVPLGKLQLNVCATYIELAALGFVLVLVLAELRFRWRERWLDYRTLAEQFRQTDLLATIGGSEPCGCMNLNSEIHPTRGWVPWFVAAVKRSVGIVGARYDAAYLSEIRDWAVKQRLRDQLAYNEATAHRNAKISKCLRLVSVGLFALTILAAGAELCWPKTDDSGWLRWLAGVFPALGAASFGIRNQAEFEIVVHRSTRLIGLLAMEKANIERLSGDRLTSKSLRLAMQRSAQIMQDDSRAWAEIFEVKESEVV
;
A
#
# COMPACT_ATOMS: atom_id res chain seq x y z
N MET A 1 3.94 39.09 62.99
CA MET A 1 3.03 38.28 62.16
C MET A 1 3.52 38.44 60.71
N GLY A 2 4.51 37.73 60.21
CA GLY A 2 4.96 36.37 60.51
C GLY A 2 4.77 35.53 59.25
N GLU A 3 5.88 35.34 58.52
CA GLU A 3 6.19 34.18 57.65
C GLU A 3 5.36 34.01 56.35
N CYS A 4 5.87 33.56 55.20
CA CYS A 4 7.00 32.69 54.90
C CYS A 4 7.31 32.74 53.38
N GLU A 5 8.57 32.93 52.97
CA GLU A 5 9.15 32.13 51.87
C GLU A 5 9.54 30.78 52.48
N PRO A 6 9.49 29.61 51.80
CA PRO A 6 10.51 29.30 50.77
C PRO A 6 10.20 28.18 49.73
N VAL A 7 11.22 27.93 48.88
CA VAL A 7 11.68 26.64 48.28
C VAL A 7 11.31 26.34 46.82
N ALA A 8 12.34 26.48 45.99
CA ALA A 8 12.55 25.74 44.76
C ALA A 8 12.70 24.23 45.03
N ARG A 9 11.93 23.39 44.33
CA ARG A 9 12.30 22.00 44.02
C ARG A 9 12.05 21.77 42.53
N GLY A 10 13.11 21.46 41.81
CA GLY A 10 13.02 20.97 40.45
C GLY A 10 12.43 19.57 40.43
N GLU A 11 11.61 19.31 39.43
CA GLU A 11 11.38 17.97 38.92
C GLU A 11 11.22 18.06 37.41
N GLN A 12 12.00 17.21 36.76
CA GLN A 12 12.12 17.07 35.32
C GLN A 12 10.78 16.59 34.75
N GLY A 13 10.10 17.47 34.03
CA GLY A 13 9.00 17.13 33.14
C GLY A 13 9.36 17.58 31.73
N VAL A 14 10.26 16.84 31.07
CA VAL A 14 10.48 16.99 29.63
C VAL A 14 9.20 16.52 28.94
N THR A 15 8.40 17.48 28.51
CA THR A 15 7.25 17.26 27.62
C THR A 15 7.73 16.58 26.33
N PRO A 16 7.00 15.57 25.80
CA PRO A 16 7.40 14.89 24.58
C PRO A 16 7.31 15.85 23.39
N GLY A 17 8.49 16.15 22.84
CA GLY A 17 8.76 16.34 21.42
C GLY A 17 7.74 17.13 20.61
N SER A 18 7.91 18.46 20.55
CA SER A 18 7.72 19.15 19.28
C SER A 18 8.75 18.60 18.29
N LEU A 19 8.40 17.53 17.59
CA LEU A 19 9.18 16.98 16.49
C LEU A 19 9.41 18.12 15.49
N GLY A 20 10.67 18.51 15.31
CA GLY A 20 11.06 19.40 14.22
C GLY A 20 10.51 18.83 12.91
N LYS A 21 9.89 19.70 12.10
CA LYS A 21 9.38 19.38 10.76
C LYS A 21 10.47 18.74 9.90
N ALA A 22 10.66 17.43 10.00
CA ALA A 22 11.25 16.65 8.94
C ALA A 22 10.20 16.56 7.84
N SER A 23 10.54 17.13 6.69
CA SER A 23 9.72 17.22 5.49
C SER A 23 9.47 15.83 4.87
N ALA A 24 8.65 14.99 5.51
CA ALA A 24 8.09 13.81 4.85
C ALA A 24 7.17 14.31 3.73
N THR A 25 7.71 14.41 2.51
CA THR A 25 6.97 14.93 1.36
C THR A 25 5.97 13.88 0.90
N VAL A 26 4.69 14.18 1.10
CA VAL A 26 3.58 13.41 0.53
C VAL A 26 3.52 13.75 -0.96
N GLY A 27 4.44 13.24 -1.76
CA GLY A 27 4.64 13.67 -3.14
C GLY A 27 5.29 12.63 -4.04
N ARG A 28 5.93 13.09 -5.11
CA ARG A 28 6.74 12.22 -5.96
C ARG A 28 7.90 11.64 -5.14
N PRO A 29 8.32 10.39 -5.33
CA PRO A 29 9.57 9.92 -4.77
C PRO A 29 10.77 10.63 -5.41
N THR A 30 11.86 10.79 -4.67
CA THR A 30 13.16 11.14 -5.25
C THR A 30 13.67 9.94 -6.05
N PRO A 31 14.31 10.11 -7.23
CA PRO A 31 14.92 9.00 -7.94
C PRO A 31 15.91 8.27 -7.02
N GLY A 32 15.85 6.94 -6.94
CA GLY A 32 16.75 6.20 -6.07
C GLY A 32 17.02 4.77 -6.52
N LEU A 33 18.10 4.21 -5.99
CA LEU A 33 18.54 2.83 -6.21
C LEU A 33 19.31 2.30 -4.99
N ARG A 34 19.04 1.05 -4.60
CA ARG A 34 19.67 0.35 -3.49
C ARG A 34 20.49 -0.82 -4.00
N LEU A 35 21.78 -0.81 -3.67
CA LEU A 35 22.77 -1.78 -4.09
C LEU A 35 23.18 -2.66 -2.90
N GLY A 36 22.84 -3.93 -2.95
CA GLY A 36 23.28 -4.90 -1.94
C GLY A 36 24.66 -5.45 -2.26
N VAL A 37 25.40 -5.82 -1.22
CA VAL A 37 26.72 -6.45 -1.36
C VAL A 37 26.72 -7.83 -0.72
N THR A 38 27.31 -8.79 -1.42
CA THR A 38 27.68 -10.09 -0.89
C THR A 38 29.04 -10.50 -1.46
N GLY A 39 29.83 -11.27 -0.73
CA GLY A 39 31.13 -11.67 -1.25
C GLY A 39 32.04 -12.36 -0.24
N HIS A 40 33.19 -12.80 -0.75
CA HIS A 40 34.22 -13.45 0.06
C HIS A 40 34.85 -12.49 1.07
N ARG A 41 35.02 -12.99 2.31
CA ARG A 41 35.68 -12.24 3.40
C ARG A 41 37.18 -12.11 3.23
N LYS A 42 37.79 -13.15 2.65
CA LYS A 42 39.20 -13.21 2.32
C LYS A 42 39.31 -13.31 0.81
N LEU A 43 40.11 -12.42 0.22
CA LEU A 43 40.32 -12.33 -1.22
C LEU A 43 41.80 -12.60 -1.54
N PRO A 44 42.33 -13.81 -1.27
CA PRO A 44 43.76 -14.09 -1.36
C PRO A 44 44.31 -14.06 -2.79
N ALA A 45 43.47 -14.38 -3.78
CA ALA A 45 43.82 -14.38 -5.20
C ALA A 45 43.41 -13.08 -5.92
N ALA A 46 42.95 -12.07 -5.18
CA ALA A 46 42.49 -10.82 -5.77
C ALA A 46 43.65 -9.84 -5.98
N ASN A 47 43.60 -9.15 -7.12
CA ASN A 47 44.36 -7.91 -7.28
C ASN A 47 43.49 -6.76 -6.78
N MET A 48 43.74 -6.30 -5.55
CA MET A 48 42.89 -5.30 -4.89
C MET A 48 42.79 -3.98 -5.66
N ALA A 49 43.85 -3.55 -6.34
CA ALA A 49 43.83 -2.32 -7.13
C ALA A 49 42.93 -2.47 -8.37
N LEU A 50 43.02 -3.61 -9.06
CA LEU A 50 42.16 -3.91 -10.21
C LEU A 50 40.70 -4.11 -9.77
N LEU A 51 40.47 -4.79 -8.64
CA LEU A 51 39.14 -4.96 -8.07
C LEU A 51 38.49 -3.61 -7.72
N ASP A 52 39.27 -2.71 -7.10
CA ASP A 52 38.85 -1.34 -6.81
C ASP A 52 38.45 -0.58 -8.09
N GLU A 53 39.25 -0.72 -9.15
CA GLU A 53 38.97 -0.11 -10.45
C GLU A 53 37.69 -0.68 -11.08
N THR A 54 37.54 -2.01 -11.08
CA THR A 54 36.37 -2.70 -11.64
C THR A 54 35.08 -2.32 -10.91
N ILE A 55 35.08 -2.36 -9.57
CA ILE A 55 33.93 -1.92 -8.76
C ILE A 55 33.67 -0.44 -9.00
N GLY A 56 34.72 0.39 -9.06
CA GLY A 56 34.60 1.81 -9.35
C GLY A 56 33.86 2.08 -10.66
N LYS A 57 34.26 1.41 -11.75
CA LYS A 57 33.60 1.52 -13.07
C LYS A 57 32.13 1.14 -13.04
N ILE A 58 31.78 0.08 -12.31
CA ILE A 58 30.38 -0.36 -12.15
C ILE A 58 29.57 0.72 -11.42
N LEU A 59 30.07 1.23 -10.29
CA LEU A 59 29.40 2.28 -9.52
C LEU A 59 29.29 3.59 -10.30
N ASP A 60 30.31 3.96 -11.08
CA ASP A 60 30.28 5.14 -11.96
C ASP A 60 29.21 5.00 -13.05
N THR A 61 29.09 3.81 -13.64
CA THR A 61 28.05 3.50 -14.64
C THR A 61 26.65 3.62 -14.04
N ILE A 62 26.44 3.07 -12.84
CA ILE A 62 25.16 3.18 -12.11
C ILE A 62 24.85 4.64 -11.80
N GLY A 63 25.82 5.38 -11.27
CA GLY A 63 25.67 6.80 -10.91
C GLY A 63 25.34 7.67 -12.13
N ALA A 64 26.05 7.49 -13.23
CA ALA A 64 25.80 8.19 -14.49
C ALA A 64 24.41 7.87 -15.05
N THR A 65 24.01 6.60 -15.04
CA THR A 65 22.68 6.17 -15.50
C THR A 65 21.57 6.80 -14.66
N MET A 66 21.69 6.77 -13.33
CA MET A 66 20.70 7.36 -12.43
C MET A 66 20.61 8.89 -12.57
N ASN A 67 21.74 9.57 -12.77
CA ASN A 67 21.74 11.01 -13.07
C ASN A 67 21.07 11.31 -14.42
N ALA A 68 21.31 10.49 -15.45
CA ALA A 68 20.65 10.65 -16.75
C ALA A 68 19.12 10.45 -16.63
N LEU A 69 18.67 9.46 -15.85
CA LEU A 69 17.25 9.21 -15.60
C LEU A 69 16.59 10.32 -14.77
N ALA A 70 17.27 10.85 -13.76
CA ALA A 70 16.76 11.96 -12.95
C ALA A 70 16.53 13.23 -13.78
N ASN A 71 17.35 13.45 -14.82
CA ASN A 71 17.26 14.59 -15.73
C ASN A 71 16.39 14.33 -16.98
N ASP A 72 15.81 13.13 -17.13
CA ASP A 72 14.93 12.81 -18.26
C ASP A 72 13.58 13.55 -18.11
N PRO A 73 13.23 14.48 -19.01
CA PRO A 73 11.98 15.24 -18.94
C PRO A 73 10.73 14.36 -18.93
N THR A 74 10.80 13.16 -19.49
CA THR A 74 9.69 12.22 -19.51
C THR A 74 9.43 11.60 -18.13
N LEU A 75 10.45 11.55 -17.26
CA LEU A 75 10.39 11.02 -15.90
C LEU A 75 10.12 12.09 -14.84
N HIS A 76 10.28 13.38 -15.19
CA HIS A 76 9.97 14.51 -14.32
C HIS A 76 8.52 14.55 -13.82
N ARG A 77 7.60 13.77 -14.39
CA ARG A 77 6.21 13.65 -13.88
C ARG A 77 6.06 12.64 -12.74
N PHE A 78 7.00 11.68 -12.66
CA PHE A 78 6.97 10.53 -11.76
C PHE A 78 7.91 10.71 -10.57
N TYR A 79 9.05 11.37 -10.79
CA TYR A 79 10.06 11.61 -9.77
C TYR A 79 10.23 13.11 -9.46
N GLN A 80 10.75 13.41 -8.27
CA GLN A 80 11.23 14.76 -7.94
C GLN A 80 12.43 15.13 -8.83
N GLN A 81 12.57 16.42 -9.12
CA GLN A 81 13.69 16.96 -9.88
C GLN A 81 14.87 17.25 -8.95
N GLU A 82 15.35 16.19 -8.29
CA GLU A 82 16.42 16.23 -7.31
C GLU A 82 17.53 15.23 -7.68
N LYS A 83 18.69 15.37 -7.03
CA LYS A 83 19.80 14.43 -7.21
C LYS A 83 19.36 13.01 -6.78
N PRO A 84 19.70 11.95 -7.55
CA PRO A 84 19.30 10.60 -7.19
C PRO A 84 19.91 10.17 -5.85
N VAL A 85 19.12 9.46 -5.06
CA VAL A 85 19.54 8.83 -3.79
C VAL A 85 20.11 7.44 -4.11
N LEU A 86 21.42 7.30 -4.02
CA LEU A 86 22.12 6.05 -4.25
C LEU A 86 22.62 5.50 -2.93
N ARG A 87 22.33 4.22 -2.67
CA ARG A 87 22.54 3.60 -1.37
C ARG A 87 23.19 2.23 -1.53
N VAL A 88 24.20 1.96 -0.71
CA VAL A 88 24.78 0.62 -0.57
C VAL A 88 24.31 -0.02 0.74
N ILE A 89 23.86 -1.28 0.68
CA ILE A 89 23.45 -2.10 1.82
C ILE A 89 24.53 -3.16 2.03
N SER A 90 25.25 -3.06 3.14
CA SER A 90 26.44 -3.90 3.38
C SER A 90 26.59 -4.21 4.87
N PRO A 91 26.69 -5.49 5.27
CA PRO A 91 27.06 -5.90 6.63
C PRO A 91 28.43 -5.42 7.09
N LEU A 92 29.30 -4.99 6.16
CA LEU A 92 30.66 -4.47 6.43
C LEU A 92 31.64 -5.56 6.92
N ALA A 93 31.41 -6.80 6.48
CA ALA A 93 32.38 -7.87 6.62
C ALA A 93 33.73 -7.48 5.98
N THR A 94 34.82 -8.11 6.37
CA THR A 94 36.10 -7.94 5.66
C THR A 94 35.97 -8.33 4.18
N GLY A 95 36.87 -7.85 3.32
CA GLY A 95 36.85 -8.19 1.90
C GLY A 95 35.81 -7.41 1.11
N ALA A 96 34.97 -8.11 0.36
CA ALA A 96 34.07 -7.53 -0.66
C ALA A 96 33.19 -6.38 -0.15
N ASP A 97 32.51 -6.60 0.97
CA ASP A 97 31.64 -5.62 1.64
C ASP A 97 32.32 -4.25 1.84
N ARG A 98 33.51 -4.23 2.45
CA ARG A 98 34.22 -2.98 2.73
C ARG A 98 34.81 -2.34 1.49
N VAL A 99 35.26 -3.13 0.52
CA VAL A 99 35.72 -2.61 -0.77
C VAL A 99 34.60 -1.84 -1.47
N VAL A 100 33.42 -2.46 -1.61
CA VAL A 100 32.26 -1.81 -2.24
C VAL A 100 31.78 -0.61 -1.41
N ALA A 101 31.69 -0.74 -0.08
CA ALA A 101 31.27 0.35 0.79
C ALA A 101 32.20 1.57 0.69
N ARG A 102 33.53 1.38 0.68
CA ARG A 102 34.51 2.47 0.49
C ARG A 102 34.36 3.12 -0.88
N GLN A 103 34.24 2.33 -1.94
CA GLN A 103 34.08 2.85 -3.31
C GLN A 103 32.76 3.64 -3.47
N ALA A 104 31.67 3.20 -2.83
CA ALA A 104 30.39 3.91 -2.83
C ALA A 104 30.46 5.21 -2.03
N LEU A 105 31.06 5.20 -0.83
CA LEU A 105 31.22 6.39 0.01
C LEU A 105 32.11 7.45 -0.65
N ALA A 106 33.16 7.03 -1.37
CA ALA A 106 34.00 7.95 -2.16
C ALA A 106 33.19 8.70 -3.24
N ARG A 107 32.07 8.13 -3.70
CA ARG A 107 31.12 8.71 -4.65
C ARG A 107 29.94 9.42 -3.96
N GLN A 108 30.01 9.62 -2.64
CA GLN A 108 28.97 10.23 -1.82
C GLN A 108 27.64 9.45 -1.79
N TRP A 109 27.69 8.12 -2.01
CA TRP A 109 26.52 7.29 -1.80
C TRP A 109 26.27 7.10 -0.31
N LEU A 110 25.00 6.83 0.04
CA LEU A 110 24.62 6.52 1.41
C LEU A 110 24.97 5.06 1.73
N LEU A 111 25.28 4.78 3.00
CA LEU A 111 25.59 3.43 3.48
C LEU A 111 24.57 3.04 4.56
N SER A 112 23.98 1.86 4.41
CA SER A 112 23.13 1.24 5.42
C SER A 112 23.74 -0.10 5.83
N ALA A 113 23.85 -0.33 7.14
CA ALA A 113 24.65 -1.43 7.70
C ALA A 113 23.81 -2.38 8.55
N PRO A 114 23.32 -3.49 7.98
CA PRO A 114 22.73 -4.59 8.76
C PRO A 114 23.83 -5.50 9.31
N LEU A 115 24.08 -5.42 10.61
CA LEU A 115 25.07 -6.21 11.31
C LEU A 115 24.45 -7.54 11.78
N PRO A 116 25.13 -8.69 11.59
CA PRO A 116 24.62 -10.00 12.02
C PRO A 116 24.49 -10.16 13.54
N PHE A 117 25.24 -9.36 14.30
CA PHE A 117 25.29 -9.35 15.76
C PHE A 117 25.25 -7.92 16.28
N PRO A 118 25.06 -7.71 17.60
CA PRO A 118 25.37 -6.43 18.23
C PRO A 118 26.78 -5.96 17.87
N GLN A 119 26.97 -4.65 17.69
CA GLN A 119 28.22 -4.10 17.15
C GLN A 119 29.46 -4.60 17.91
N GLN A 120 29.42 -4.52 19.25
CA GLN A 120 30.55 -4.93 20.11
C GLN A 120 30.92 -6.41 19.94
N GLU A 121 29.93 -7.25 19.66
CA GLU A 121 30.15 -8.65 19.40
C GLU A 121 30.78 -8.83 18.03
N TYR A 122 30.25 -8.16 17.00
CA TYR A 122 30.73 -8.24 15.62
C TYR A 122 32.17 -7.74 15.44
N GLU A 123 32.57 -6.70 16.19
CA GLU A 123 33.93 -6.16 16.17
C GLU A 123 35.02 -7.19 16.50
N LYS A 124 34.68 -8.25 17.26
CA LYS A 124 35.61 -9.33 17.60
C LYS A 124 36.09 -10.12 16.37
N ASP A 125 35.35 -10.08 15.26
CA ASP A 125 35.70 -10.76 14.02
C ASP A 125 36.80 -10.02 13.23
N PHE A 126 37.21 -8.83 13.69
CA PHE A 126 38.00 -7.88 12.92
C PHE A 126 39.27 -7.40 13.63
N THR A 127 39.95 -8.25 14.41
CA THR A 127 41.10 -7.89 15.26
C THR A 127 42.09 -6.89 14.64
N ASP A 128 42.43 -7.03 13.36
CA ASP A 128 43.43 -6.19 12.67
C ASP A 128 42.83 -5.04 11.85
N SER A 129 41.51 -4.90 11.82
CA SER A 129 40.79 -3.95 10.93
C SER A 129 39.53 -3.34 11.58
N VAL A 130 39.44 -3.34 12.91
CA VAL A 130 38.31 -2.76 13.66
C VAL A 130 38.15 -1.26 13.35
N ASP A 131 39.25 -0.53 13.21
CA ASP A 131 39.20 0.92 12.97
C ASP A 131 38.58 1.28 11.61
N GLU A 132 38.89 0.49 10.58
CA GLU A 132 38.25 0.62 9.27
C GLU A 132 36.74 0.36 9.37
N PHE A 133 36.35 -0.74 10.03
CA PHE A 133 34.96 -1.06 10.27
C PHE A 133 34.21 0.06 10.99
N ARG A 134 34.78 0.58 12.08
CA ARG A 134 34.18 1.68 12.87
C ARG A 134 34.05 2.96 12.05
N SER A 135 35.05 3.29 11.23
CA SER A 135 35.04 4.45 10.34
C SER A 135 33.90 4.37 9.31
N LEU A 136 33.73 3.21 8.67
CA LEU A 136 32.64 2.97 7.73
C LEU A 136 31.28 2.97 8.43
N LEU A 137 31.16 2.27 9.56
CA LEU A 137 29.92 2.19 10.34
C LEU A 137 29.47 3.58 10.82
N ALA A 138 30.40 4.47 11.18
CA ALA A 138 30.07 5.84 11.58
C ALA A 138 29.31 6.61 10.48
N ARG A 139 29.56 6.31 9.19
CA ARG A 139 28.82 6.91 8.07
C ARG A 139 27.37 6.48 8.04
N ALA A 140 27.08 5.21 8.33
CA ALA A 140 25.71 4.69 8.43
C ALA A 140 25.00 5.21 9.70
N LYS A 141 25.71 5.29 10.82
CA LYS A 141 25.18 5.85 12.08
C LYS A 141 24.76 7.30 11.95
N ALA A 142 25.52 8.10 11.20
CA ALA A 142 25.24 9.52 10.99
C ALA A 142 23.85 9.78 10.36
N ILE A 143 23.28 8.80 9.68
CA ILE A 143 21.94 8.87 9.06
C ILE A 143 20.92 7.91 9.71
N ASN A 144 21.26 7.32 10.86
CA ASN A 144 20.45 6.35 11.59
C ASN A 144 20.07 5.09 10.78
N GLU A 145 21.01 4.56 9.99
CA GLU A 145 20.79 3.39 9.13
C GLU A 145 21.70 2.22 9.49
N VAL A 146 21.80 1.95 10.78
CA VAL A 146 22.46 0.75 11.32
C VAL A 146 21.41 -0.13 11.97
N VAL A 147 21.40 -1.41 11.59
CA VAL A 147 20.56 -2.43 12.22
C VAL A 147 21.47 -3.46 12.87
N GLU A 148 21.37 -3.63 14.19
CA GLU A 148 22.05 -4.67 14.92
C GLU A 148 21.08 -5.85 15.12
N LEU A 149 21.28 -6.93 14.35
CA LEU A 149 20.45 -8.14 14.44
C LEU A 149 20.72 -8.92 15.74
N ASP A 150 19.78 -9.79 16.08
CA ASP A 150 19.78 -10.62 17.29
C ASP A 150 20.51 -11.97 17.11
N GLY A 151 21.48 -12.01 16.18
CA GLY A 151 22.29 -13.20 15.96
C GLY A 151 23.04 -13.64 17.21
N ARG A 152 23.26 -14.95 17.33
CA ARG A 152 23.99 -15.56 18.45
C ARG A 152 25.24 -16.26 17.95
N ARG A 153 26.33 -16.17 18.71
CA ARG A 153 27.63 -16.76 18.32
C ARG A 153 27.62 -18.28 18.27
N ASP A 154 26.79 -18.94 19.06
CA ASP A 154 26.59 -20.40 19.02
C ASP A 154 25.87 -20.87 17.75
N ALA A 155 25.29 -19.95 16.97
CA ALA A 155 24.59 -20.19 15.71
C ALA A 155 25.04 -19.18 14.64
N GLU A 156 26.36 -18.99 14.50
CA GLU A 156 26.91 -17.92 13.64
C GLU A 156 26.51 -18.02 12.17
N GLY A 157 26.42 -19.23 11.60
CA GLY A 157 26.00 -19.46 10.22
C GLY A 157 24.61 -18.86 9.94
N ALA A 158 23.65 -19.17 10.81
CA ALA A 158 22.30 -18.61 10.73
C ALA A 158 22.27 -17.08 10.90
N ALA A 159 23.13 -16.50 11.75
CA ALA A 159 23.22 -15.06 11.92
C ALA A 159 23.74 -14.34 10.67
N TYR A 160 24.78 -14.88 10.03
CA TYR A 160 25.30 -14.36 8.77
C TYR A 160 24.30 -14.56 7.62
N PHE A 161 23.63 -15.71 7.58
CA PHE A 161 22.58 -15.99 6.62
C PHE A 161 21.42 -14.97 6.73
N GLU A 162 20.95 -14.66 7.94
CA GLU A 162 19.91 -13.65 8.16
C GLU A 162 20.35 -12.23 7.77
N ALA A 163 21.61 -11.87 8.02
CA ALA A 163 22.17 -10.59 7.56
C ALA A 163 22.23 -10.52 6.03
N GLY A 164 22.67 -11.59 5.37
CA GLY A 164 22.64 -11.69 3.90
C GLY A 164 21.23 -11.56 3.35
N HIS A 165 20.26 -12.27 3.93
CA HIS A 165 18.85 -12.13 3.58
C HIS A 165 18.28 -10.73 3.86
N PHE A 166 18.77 -10.03 4.88
CA PHE A 166 18.42 -8.62 5.11
C PHE A 166 18.89 -7.76 3.93
N VAL A 167 20.13 -7.93 3.47
CA VAL A 167 20.65 -7.24 2.29
C VAL A 167 19.74 -7.48 1.09
N LEU A 168 19.36 -8.73 0.80
CA LEU A 168 18.49 -9.07 -0.33
C LEU A 168 17.12 -8.35 -0.26
N ARG A 169 16.46 -8.34 0.91
CA ARG A 169 15.17 -7.67 1.11
C ARG A 169 15.20 -6.16 0.87
N HIS A 170 16.37 -5.54 1.04
CA HIS A 170 16.57 -4.10 0.97
C HIS A 170 17.38 -3.65 -0.26
N SER A 171 17.53 -4.53 -1.26
CA SER A 171 18.28 -4.25 -2.48
C SER A 171 17.40 -4.30 -3.73
N ASP A 172 17.83 -3.58 -4.77
CA ASP A 172 17.26 -3.67 -6.12
C ASP A 172 18.24 -4.32 -7.11
N LEU A 173 19.54 -4.26 -6.79
CA LEU A 173 20.64 -4.85 -7.52
C LEU A 173 21.65 -5.39 -6.51
N ILE A 174 22.26 -6.54 -6.77
CA ILE A 174 23.31 -7.13 -5.92
C ILE A 174 24.64 -7.05 -6.64
N ILE A 175 25.71 -6.66 -5.94
CA ILE A 175 27.10 -6.96 -6.35
C ILE A 175 27.57 -8.17 -5.55
N ALA A 176 27.99 -9.21 -6.26
CA ALA A 176 28.54 -10.43 -5.69
C ALA A 176 30.02 -10.57 -6.08
N VAL A 177 30.95 -10.45 -5.13
CA VAL A 177 32.38 -10.72 -5.37
C VAL A 177 32.73 -12.13 -4.89
N TRP A 178 32.82 -13.07 -5.82
CA TRP A 178 32.75 -14.50 -5.55
C TRP A 178 33.46 -15.31 -6.64
N ASP A 179 33.98 -16.49 -6.31
CA ASP A 179 34.66 -17.41 -7.23
C ASP A 179 33.71 -18.23 -8.13
N GLY A 180 32.40 -18.16 -7.91
CA GLY A 180 31.42 -18.92 -8.68
C GLY A 180 31.21 -20.36 -8.20
N LEU A 181 31.83 -20.77 -7.09
CA LEU A 181 31.75 -22.13 -6.53
C LEU A 181 30.64 -22.27 -5.50
N GLU A 182 29.97 -23.43 -5.46
CA GLU A 182 28.91 -23.75 -4.49
C GLU A 182 29.28 -23.37 -3.04
N ALA A 183 28.26 -23.02 -2.25
CA ALA A 183 28.47 -22.56 -0.88
C ALA A 183 29.16 -23.65 -0.03
N ALA A 184 30.29 -23.31 0.59
CA ALA A 184 31.03 -24.21 1.48
C ALA A 184 30.39 -24.37 2.89
N GLY A 185 29.19 -23.83 3.11
CA GLY A 185 28.44 -23.85 4.37
C GLY A 185 27.21 -22.92 4.34
N GLU A 186 26.34 -23.03 5.36
CA GLU A 186 25.15 -22.19 5.54
C GLU A 186 25.52 -20.71 5.65
N GLY A 187 24.88 -19.83 4.87
CA GLY A 187 25.22 -18.41 4.84
C GLY A 187 26.41 -18.04 3.94
N GLY A 188 26.90 -18.99 3.14
CA GLY A 188 27.93 -18.74 2.14
C GLY A 188 27.46 -17.82 1.00
N THR A 189 28.40 -17.12 0.37
CA THR A 189 28.12 -16.20 -0.75
C THR A 189 27.31 -16.85 -1.87
N GLY A 190 27.62 -18.10 -2.23
CA GLY A 190 26.90 -18.83 -3.28
C GLY A 190 25.41 -19.03 -2.98
N GLU A 191 25.07 -19.31 -1.71
CA GLU A 191 23.67 -19.53 -1.27
C GLU A 191 22.88 -18.21 -1.28
N ILE A 192 23.54 -17.09 -0.91
CA ILE A 192 22.94 -15.74 -1.00
C ILE A 192 22.71 -15.33 -2.46
N VAL A 193 23.65 -15.64 -3.36
CA VAL A 193 23.49 -15.37 -4.80
C VAL A 193 22.34 -16.19 -5.38
N GLU A 194 22.28 -17.49 -5.09
CA GLU A 194 21.18 -18.35 -5.55
C GLU A 194 19.82 -17.86 -5.02
N THR A 195 19.78 -17.45 -3.76
CA THR A 195 18.57 -16.84 -3.18
C THR A 195 18.21 -15.52 -3.86
N ALA A 196 19.18 -14.67 -4.19
CA ALA A 196 18.93 -13.43 -4.91
C ALA A 196 18.26 -13.71 -6.26
N LEU A 197 18.77 -14.68 -7.01
CA LEU A 197 18.21 -15.11 -8.30
C LEU A 197 16.78 -15.64 -8.15
N ARG A 198 16.51 -16.50 -7.16
CA ARG A 198 15.13 -16.98 -6.88
C ARG A 198 14.15 -15.86 -6.52
N LEU A 199 14.65 -14.76 -5.96
CA LEU A 199 13.86 -13.56 -5.64
C LEU A 199 13.73 -12.59 -6.83
N GLY A 200 14.26 -12.94 -8.00
CA GLY A 200 14.27 -12.10 -9.20
C GLY A 200 15.26 -10.94 -9.16
N LEU A 201 16.16 -10.89 -8.16
CA LEU A 201 17.13 -9.81 -8.03
C LEU A 201 18.27 -9.98 -9.05
N PRO A 202 18.57 -8.96 -9.86
CA PRO A 202 19.73 -8.99 -10.73
C PRO A 202 21.02 -8.99 -9.89
N VAL A 203 22.00 -9.79 -10.32
CA VAL A 203 23.30 -9.90 -9.65
C VAL A 203 24.41 -9.53 -10.64
N VAL A 204 25.21 -8.52 -10.29
CA VAL A 204 26.50 -8.24 -10.92
C VAL A 204 27.55 -9.10 -10.23
N HIS A 205 27.86 -10.24 -10.84
CA HIS A 205 28.90 -11.14 -10.37
C HIS A 205 30.27 -10.64 -10.84
N ILE A 206 31.20 -10.50 -9.90
CA ILE A 206 32.61 -10.18 -10.13
C ILE A 206 33.42 -11.36 -9.62
N ASP A 207 34.24 -11.96 -10.49
CA ASP A 207 35.14 -13.03 -10.09
C ASP A 207 36.10 -12.52 -9.00
N SER A 208 36.20 -13.27 -7.90
CA SER A 208 37.11 -12.94 -6.80
C SER A 208 38.59 -13.08 -7.18
N ALA A 209 38.93 -13.85 -8.23
CA ALA A 209 40.27 -13.97 -8.77
C ALA A 209 40.52 -12.95 -9.90
N ALA A 210 41.76 -12.48 -10.02
CA ALA A 210 42.16 -11.68 -11.18
C ALA A 210 41.94 -12.48 -12.49
N PRO A 211 41.42 -11.85 -13.57
CA PRO A 211 41.30 -10.40 -13.80
C PRO A 211 39.97 -9.77 -13.36
N HIS A 212 39.22 -10.40 -12.44
CA HIS A 212 37.93 -9.90 -11.95
C HIS A 212 36.88 -9.80 -13.05
N ALA A 213 36.70 -10.88 -13.80
CA ALA A 213 35.71 -10.95 -14.87
C ALA A 213 34.30 -10.64 -14.33
N VAL A 214 33.55 -9.78 -15.04
CA VAL A 214 32.22 -9.34 -14.64
C VAL A 214 31.17 -10.07 -15.47
N LYS A 215 30.16 -10.63 -14.80
CA LYS A 215 29.00 -11.28 -15.41
C LYS A 215 27.73 -10.74 -14.79
N LEU A 216 26.64 -10.71 -15.55
CA LEU A 216 25.30 -10.43 -15.03
C LEU A 216 24.53 -11.73 -14.92
N LEU A 217 23.98 -11.99 -13.75
CA LEU A 217 23.16 -13.17 -13.47
C LEU A 217 21.73 -12.70 -13.18
N LEU A 218 20.75 -13.39 -13.77
CA LEU A 218 19.33 -13.11 -13.60
C LEU A 218 18.50 -14.38 -13.83
N ASP A 219 17.42 -14.55 -13.06
CA ASP A 219 16.48 -15.67 -13.18
C ASP A 219 15.03 -15.17 -12.99
N PRO A 220 14.09 -15.41 -13.95
CA PRO A 220 14.35 -15.94 -15.29
C PRO A 220 15.19 -14.97 -16.14
N PRO A 221 15.93 -15.45 -17.16
CA PRO A 221 16.63 -14.57 -18.08
C PRO A 221 15.65 -13.66 -18.82
N LEU A 222 16.03 -12.40 -19.04
CA LEU A 222 15.20 -11.42 -19.74
C LEU A 222 15.28 -11.62 -21.26
N GLY A 223 14.14 -11.97 -21.89
CA GLY A 223 13.99 -12.05 -23.35
C GLY A 223 14.20 -13.45 -23.96
N GLU A 224 13.86 -13.61 -25.25
CA GLU A 224 14.15 -14.82 -26.02
C GLU A 224 15.60 -14.82 -26.50
N GLY A 225 16.45 -15.68 -25.92
CA GLY A 225 17.82 -15.94 -26.35
C GLY A 225 18.92 -15.51 -25.38
N ASP A 226 20.17 -15.87 -25.68
CA ASP A 226 21.39 -15.64 -24.89
C ASP A 226 21.89 -14.18 -24.97
N ARG A 227 20.99 -13.20 -24.76
CA ARG A 227 21.35 -11.77 -24.80
C ARG A 227 22.00 -11.37 -23.47
N SER A 228 23.25 -10.93 -23.53
CA SER A 228 23.92 -10.28 -22.40
C SER A 228 23.37 -8.87 -22.19
N PHE A 229 22.94 -8.56 -20.98
CA PHE A 229 22.54 -7.21 -20.58
C PHE A 229 23.76 -6.39 -20.16
N THR A 230 23.62 -5.07 -20.20
CA THR A 230 24.57 -4.14 -19.57
C THR A 230 24.05 -3.69 -18.20
N THR A 231 24.95 -3.21 -17.33
CA THR A 231 24.55 -2.62 -16.04
C THR A 231 23.61 -1.42 -16.23
N GLU A 232 23.82 -0.61 -17.28
CA GLU A 232 22.94 0.50 -17.62
C GLU A 232 21.51 0.01 -17.94
N GLU A 233 21.37 -0.99 -18.80
CA GLU A 233 20.07 -1.55 -19.18
C GLU A 233 19.31 -2.08 -17.96
N LEU A 234 19.99 -2.81 -17.05
CA LEU A 234 19.36 -3.29 -15.81
C LEU A 234 18.88 -2.15 -14.91
N VAL A 235 19.71 -1.13 -14.70
CA VAL A 235 19.32 0.04 -13.88
C VAL A 235 18.11 0.74 -14.50
N ARG A 236 18.08 0.89 -15.83
CA ARG A 236 16.93 1.46 -16.54
C ARG A 236 15.67 0.61 -16.34
N LEU A 237 15.76 -0.72 -16.43
CA LEU A 237 14.62 -1.63 -16.22
C LEU A 237 14.06 -1.59 -14.80
N ILE A 238 14.92 -1.41 -13.79
CA ILE A 238 14.53 -1.31 -12.38
C ILE A 238 13.80 0.02 -12.10
N VAL A 239 14.28 1.11 -12.68
CA VAL A 239 13.87 2.47 -12.30
C VAL A 239 12.70 2.95 -13.14
N ILE A 240 12.72 2.68 -14.45
CA ILE A 240 11.70 3.12 -15.38
C ILE A 240 10.44 2.28 -15.19
N PRO A 241 9.25 2.91 -15.11
CA PRO A 241 8.01 2.16 -15.03
C PRO A 241 7.81 1.21 -16.22
N ALA A 242 7.44 -0.05 -15.92
CA ALA A 242 7.29 -1.15 -16.88
C ALA A 242 6.47 -0.78 -18.13
N TRP A 243 5.36 -0.06 -17.93
CA TRP A 243 4.43 0.31 -19.00
C TRP A 243 4.99 1.34 -19.98
N LYS A 244 6.21 1.84 -19.77
CA LYS A 244 6.96 2.65 -20.73
C LYS A 244 7.84 1.77 -21.63
N VAL A 245 8.12 0.52 -21.24
CA VAL A 245 9.00 -0.44 -21.94
C VAL A 245 8.15 -1.53 -22.59
N GLY A 246 7.83 -1.37 -23.88
CA GLY A 246 7.51 -2.47 -24.80
C GLY A 246 6.26 -3.36 -24.59
N SER A 247 5.46 -3.22 -23.52
CA SER A 247 4.28 -4.07 -23.28
C SER A 247 2.96 -3.47 -23.78
N THR A 248 1.99 -4.36 -24.04
CA THR A 248 0.99 -4.37 -25.09
C THR A 248 -0.27 -3.50 -24.83
N ALA A 249 -0.80 -2.95 -25.93
CA ALA A 249 -1.98 -2.07 -26.08
C ALA A 249 -1.82 -0.58 -25.65
N PRO A 250 -1.95 0.39 -26.58
CA PRO A 250 -1.79 1.83 -26.29
C PRO A 250 -2.80 2.42 -25.29
N THR A 251 -3.89 1.69 -24.99
CA THR A 251 -4.89 2.09 -24.00
C THR A 251 -4.41 1.90 -22.57
N SER A 252 -3.79 0.76 -22.21
CA SER A 252 -3.29 0.46 -20.85
C SER A 252 -2.24 1.48 -20.40
N THR A 253 -1.28 1.81 -21.27
CA THR A 253 -0.23 2.81 -21.02
C THR A 253 -0.82 4.17 -20.67
N ARG A 254 -1.88 4.60 -21.37
CA ARG A 254 -2.54 5.88 -21.10
C ARG A 254 -3.23 5.91 -19.73
N HIS A 255 -3.76 4.77 -19.29
CA HIS A 255 -4.43 4.63 -18.00
C HIS A 255 -3.46 4.77 -16.83
N HIS A 256 -2.34 4.04 -16.83
CA HIS A 256 -1.34 4.14 -15.76
C HIS A 256 -0.75 5.55 -15.64
N HIS A 257 -0.41 6.17 -16.78
CA HIS A 257 0.10 7.54 -16.80
C HIS A 257 -0.88 8.52 -16.16
N LYS A 258 -2.17 8.39 -16.46
CA LYS A 258 -3.19 9.26 -15.89
C LYS A 258 -3.39 8.96 -14.41
N ALA A 259 -3.42 7.71 -13.97
CA ALA A 259 -3.61 7.34 -12.57
C ALA A 259 -2.48 7.88 -11.67
N VAL A 260 -1.23 7.60 -12.02
CA VAL A 260 -0.05 8.10 -11.28
C VAL A 260 0.00 9.62 -11.31
N ALA A 261 -0.21 10.24 -12.46
CA ALA A 261 -0.23 11.70 -12.55
C ALA A 261 -1.35 12.30 -11.71
N THR A 262 -2.55 11.69 -11.70
CA THR A 262 -3.67 12.15 -10.88
C THR A 262 -3.29 12.10 -9.40
N TYR A 263 -2.75 10.97 -8.93
CA TYR A 263 -2.32 10.82 -7.53
C TYR A 263 -1.32 11.90 -7.12
N LEU A 264 -0.36 12.23 -8.00
CA LEU A 264 0.74 13.15 -7.71
C LEU A 264 0.37 14.64 -7.86
N TRP A 265 -0.50 15.01 -8.81
CA TRP A 265 -0.75 16.40 -9.22
C TRP A 265 -2.16 16.88 -8.97
N ASP A 266 -3.14 16.00 -9.20
CA ASP A 266 -4.53 16.43 -9.33
C ASP A 266 -5.28 16.23 -8.00
N GLU A 267 -5.02 15.16 -7.24
CA GLU A 267 -5.77 14.94 -6.00
C GLU A 267 -5.41 15.98 -4.92
N PRO A 268 -6.38 16.75 -4.39
CA PRO A 268 -6.11 17.83 -3.45
C PRO A 268 -5.64 17.29 -2.10
N GLU A 269 -4.57 17.91 -1.55
CA GLU A 269 -4.06 17.61 -0.19
C GLU A 269 -5.14 17.82 0.89
N SER A 270 -6.16 18.64 0.63
CA SER A 270 -7.28 18.86 1.56
C SER A 270 -8.11 17.61 1.85
N VAL A 271 -8.03 16.55 1.04
CA VAL A 271 -8.65 15.25 1.36
C VAL A 271 -7.89 14.54 2.49
N CYS A 272 -6.63 14.92 2.74
CA CYS A 272 -5.72 14.31 3.71
C CYS A 272 -5.60 15.12 5.02
N ALA A 273 -6.17 16.32 5.11
CA ALA A 273 -6.16 17.12 6.33
C ALA A 273 -7.29 16.64 7.24
N ASP A 274 -6.95 16.07 8.40
CA ASP A 274 -7.90 15.62 9.41
C ASP A 274 -8.80 16.78 9.89
N GLY A 275 -10.00 16.84 9.31
CA GLY A 275 -11.07 17.73 9.74
C GLY A 275 -12.20 17.75 8.71
N PRO A 276 -13.47 17.86 9.14
CA PRO A 276 -14.59 18.13 8.23
C PRO A 276 -14.55 19.55 7.62
N ASP A 277 -13.41 20.25 7.68
CA ASP A 277 -13.20 21.50 6.97
C ASP A 277 -12.81 21.21 5.52
N LEU A 278 -13.86 20.96 4.73
CA LEU A 278 -13.88 21.24 3.30
C LEU A 278 -13.62 22.75 3.10
N SER A 279 -12.36 23.16 3.26
CA SER A 279 -11.94 24.50 2.88
C SER A 279 -12.17 24.67 1.37
N TRP A 280 -12.86 25.76 1.03
CA TRP A 280 -13.36 26.09 -0.30
C TRP A 280 -12.29 26.20 -1.41
N SER A 281 -11.00 26.04 -1.07
CA SER A 281 -9.88 26.07 -2.01
C SER A 281 -9.69 24.77 -2.81
N GLY A 282 -10.33 23.65 -2.43
CA GLY A 282 -10.23 22.35 -3.09
C GLY A 282 -11.17 22.12 -4.28
N LEU A 283 -11.97 23.11 -4.68
CA LEU A 283 -13.07 22.98 -5.67
C LEU A 283 -12.66 22.64 -7.11
N LYS A 284 -11.36 22.45 -7.40
CA LYS A 284 -10.88 22.29 -8.79
C LYS A 284 -10.84 20.86 -9.33
N VAL A 285 -11.00 19.79 -8.53
CA VAL A 285 -10.49 18.48 -9.00
C VAL A 285 -11.45 17.29 -9.01
N THR A 286 -12.64 17.37 -8.40
CA THR A 286 -13.71 16.40 -8.67
C THR A 286 -15.06 17.12 -8.78
N PRO A 287 -15.74 17.13 -9.94
CA PRO A 287 -17.13 17.55 -9.97
C PRO A 287 -17.96 16.55 -9.14
N LEU A 288 -18.99 17.04 -8.47
CA LEU A 288 -19.91 16.24 -7.64
C LEU A 288 -19.33 15.69 -6.31
N ILE A 289 -18.40 16.38 -5.64
CA ILE A 289 -17.90 16.02 -4.29
C ILE A 289 -19.03 15.74 -3.29
N TRP A 290 -20.14 16.49 -3.41
CA TRP A 290 -21.33 16.29 -2.59
C TRP A 290 -21.93 14.88 -2.69
N LEU A 291 -21.71 14.16 -3.81
CA LEU A 291 -22.16 12.78 -3.93
C LEU A 291 -21.58 11.92 -2.81
N GLY A 292 -20.33 12.14 -2.41
CA GLY A 292 -19.66 11.36 -1.38
C GLY A 292 -20.36 11.30 -0.02
N THR A 293 -21.41 12.09 0.23
CA THR A 293 -22.16 12.09 1.49
C THR A 293 -23.40 11.19 1.50
N VAL A 294 -23.93 10.79 0.33
CA VAL A 294 -25.23 10.06 0.25
C VAL A 294 -25.12 8.68 0.88
N PHE A 295 -24.10 7.91 0.52
CA PHE A 295 -23.91 6.57 1.08
C PHE A 295 -23.57 6.61 2.59
N PRO A 296 -22.66 7.47 3.08
CA PRO A 296 -22.47 7.65 4.52
C PRO A 296 -23.75 8.05 5.27
N LEU A 297 -24.61 8.88 4.67
CA LEU A 297 -25.91 9.23 5.25
C LEU A 297 -26.81 8.00 5.35
N LEU A 298 -26.93 7.22 4.26
CA LEU A 298 -27.67 5.96 4.25
C LEU A 298 -27.18 5.01 5.35
N GLN A 299 -25.86 4.89 5.52
CA GLN A 299 -25.27 4.07 6.57
C GLN A 299 -25.68 4.55 7.97
N ARG A 300 -25.63 5.87 8.23
CA ARG A 300 -26.05 6.45 9.53
C ARG A 300 -27.54 6.28 9.81
N CYS A 301 -28.38 6.24 8.77
CA CYS A 301 -29.81 6.02 8.93
C CYS A 301 -30.15 4.55 9.21
N LEU A 302 -29.42 3.61 8.61
CA LEU A 302 -29.74 2.17 8.65
C LEU A 302 -28.93 1.40 9.72
N ALA A 303 -27.82 1.95 10.18
CA ALA A 303 -26.97 1.36 11.20
C ALA A 303 -26.49 2.40 12.20
N ASP A 304 -26.12 1.95 13.40
CA ASP A 304 -25.63 2.86 14.43
C ASP A 304 -24.29 3.47 14.00
N ALA A 305 -24.03 4.71 14.43
CA ALA A 305 -22.71 5.29 14.31
C ALA A 305 -21.76 4.50 15.22
N SER A 306 -21.07 3.49 14.68
CA SER A 306 -19.88 2.98 15.34
C SER A 306 -18.87 4.11 15.40
N PRO A 307 -18.19 4.33 16.55
CA PRO A 307 -17.06 5.23 16.59
C PRO A 307 -16.09 4.76 15.50
N ALA A 308 -15.80 5.63 14.54
CA ALA A 308 -14.67 5.40 13.67
C ALA A 308 -13.45 5.49 14.58
N THR A 309 -12.92 4.34 15.01
CA THR A 309 -11.61 4.33 15.65
C THR A 309 -10.64 4.76 14.56
N THR A 310 -10.27 6.03 14.53
CA THR A 310 -9.12 6.48 13.76
C THR A 310 -7.93 5.69 14.31
N PRO A 311 -7.34 4.78 13.52
CA PRO A 311 -6.24 3.98 14.01
C PRO A 311 -5.13 4.93 14.43
N GLU A 312 -4.64 4.80 15.66
CA GLU A 312 -3.44 5.52 16.07
C GLU A 312 -2.28 4.94 15.25
N LEU A 313 -1.82 5.74 14.28
CA LEU A 313 -0.75 5.36 13.36
C LEU A 313 0.65 5.56 13.96
N ASN A 314 0.74 5.77 15.27
CA ASN A 314 1.98 6.06 15.95
C ASN A 314 2.88 4.82 15.94
N GLN A 315 4.07 4.97 15.37
CA GLN A 315 5.13 4.00 15.53
C GLN A 315 5.66 4.01 16.97
N PRO A 316 6.20 2.88 17.44
CA PRO A 316 6.96 2.87 18.68
C PRO A 316 8.14 3.84 18.55
N ALA A 317 8.42 4.57 19.63
CA ALA A 317 9.45 5.62 19.63
C ALA A 317 10.83 5.09 19.22
N SER A 318 11.10 3.81 19.52
CA SER A 318 12.32 3.09 19.17
C SER A 318 12.48 2.79 17.68
N ALA A 319 11.41 2.85 16.87
CA ALA A 319 11.41 2.58 15.43
C ALA A 319 11.19 3.84 14.57
N GLY A 320 11.16 5.02 15.18
CA GLY A 320 10.97 6.29 14.47
C GLY A 320 12.12 6.61 13.52
N SER A 321 11.88 6.56 12.21
CA SER A 321 12.84 6.97 11.19
C SER A 321 12.18 7.75 10.07
N LEU A 322 12.97 8.47 9.26
CA LEU A 322 12.46 9.18 8.09
C LEU A 322 11.75 8.23 7.10
N ALA A 323 12.29 7.01 6.93
CA ALA A 323 11.67 5.98 6.08
C ALA A 323 10.28 5.60 6.59
N ALA A 324 10.19 5.34 7.89
CA ALA A 324 8.97 4.92 8.55
C ALA A 324 7.91 6.04 8.54
N GLN A 325 8.29 7.30 8.75
CA GLN A 325 7.40 8.47 8.59
C GLN A 325 6.89 8.63 7.16
N THR A 326 7.74 8.38 6.16
CA THR A 326 7.38 8.46 4.74
C THR A 326 6.33 7.41 4.38
N TYR A 327 6.48 6.17 4.87
CA TYR A 327 5.47 5.12 4.63
C TYR A 327 4.12 5.45 5.26
N ILE A 328 4.09 5.98 6.49
CA ILE A 328 2.84 6.42 7.14
C ILE A 328 2.19 7.54 6.33
N ALA A 329 2.97 8.53 5.88
CA ALA A 329 2.43 9.68 5.17
C ALA A 329 1.79 9.26 3.83
N HIS A 330 2.42 8.34 3.10
CA HIS A 330 1.82 7.75 1.89
C HIS A 330 0.62 6.85 2.19
N PHE A 331 0.64 6.10 3.30
CA PHE A 331 -0.51 5.31 3.74
C PHE A 331 -1.73 6.22 4.00
N GLN A 332 -1.56 7.27 4.81
CA GLN A 332 -2.64 8.20 5.18
C GLN A 332 -3.27 8.84 3.95
N ARG A 333 -2.46 9.37 3.03
CA ARG A 333 -2.97 9.94 1.77
C ARG A 333 -3.75 8.92 0.96
N SER A 334 -3.20 7.73 0.81
CA SER A 334 -3.81 6.69 -0.03
C SER A 334 -5.11 6.18 0.59
N ASP A 335 -5.19 6.02 1.91
CA ASP A 335 -6.39 5.57 2.61
C ASP A 335 -7.50 6.64 2.59
N ALA A 336 -7.14 7.91 2.75
CA ALA A 336 -8.07 9.03 2.63
C ALA A 336 -8.69 9.09 1.22
N LEU A 337 -7.86 8.99 0.18
CA LEU A 337 -8.32 8.94 -1.21
C LEU A 337 -9.16 7.68 -1.51
N ALA A 338 -8.75 6.52 -1.00
CA ALA A 338 -9.53 5.29 -1.14
C ALA A 338 -10.92 5.43 -0.52
N THR A 339 -11.02 6.02 0.67
CA THR A 339 -12.29 6.28 1.35
C THR A 339 -13.15 7.29 0.59
N HIS A 340 -12.53 8.36 0.10
CA HIS A 340 -13.21 9.39 -0.70
C HIS A 340 -13.86 8.79 -1.96
N TYR A 341 -13.08 8.07 -2.77
CA TYR A 341 -13.58 7.47 -4.00
C TYR A 341 -14.56 6.31 -3.77
N ALA A 342 -14.37 5.53 -2.70
CA ALA A 342 -15.37 4.54 -2.28
C ALA A 342 -16.73 5.19 -2.00
N ASN A 343 -16.73 6.32 -1.28
CA ASN A 343 -17.94 7.01 -0.91
C ASN A 343 -18.63 7.64 -2.13
N ILE A 344 -17.88 8.22 -3.07
CA ILE A 344 -18.46 8.75 -4.31
C ILE A 344 -19.06 7.63 -5.15
N HIS A 345 -18.31 6.55 -5.43
CA HIS A 345 -18.80 5.43 -6.23
C HIS A 345 -20.06 4.81 -5.61
N ARG A 346 -20.04 4.56 -4.29
CA ARG A 346 -21.21 3.99 -3.60
C ARG A 346 -22.43 4.90 -3.61
N SER A 347 -22.19 6.19 -3.47
CA SER A 347 -23.25 7.18 -3.52
C SER A 347 -23.85 7.33 -4.92
N ALA A 348 -23.02 7.24 -5.96
CA ALA A 348 -23.47 7.30 -7.33
C ALA A 348 -24.45 6.17 -7.65
N PHE A 349 -24.12 4.90 -7.37
CA PHE A 349 -25.04 3.80 -7.64
C PHE A 349 -26.28 3.85 -6.74
N VAL A 350 -26.17 4.26 -5.47
CA VAL A 350 -27.34 4.46 -4.59
C VAL A 350 -28.28 5.49 -5.21
N MET A 351 -27.73 6.61 -5.68
CA MET A 351 -28.50 7.67 -6.31
C MET A 351 -29.14 7.19 -7.62
N ILE A 352 -28.45 6.40 -8.44
CA ILE A 352 -29.01 5.80 -9.65
C ILE A 352 -30.26 4.96 -9.34
N TYR A 353 -30.19 4.09 -8.32
CA TYR A 353 -31.35 3.29 -7.93
C TYR A 353 -32.49 4.14 -7.34
N LEU A 354 -32.17 5.15 -6.51
CA LEU A 354 -33.19 6.05 -5.94
C LEU A 354 -33.88 6.89 -7.02
N LEU A 355 -33.12 7.48 -7.95
CA LEU A 355 -33.67 8.26 -9.06
C LEU A 355 -34.48 7.40 -10.03
N GLY A 356 -34.02 6.17 -10.32
CA GLY A 356 -34.79 5.23 -11.12
C GLY A 356 -36.13 4.90 -10.47
N SER A 357 -36.15 4.73 -9.14
CA SER A 357 -37.39 4.54 -8.39
C SER A 357 -38.28 5.78 -8.40
N ILE A 358 -37.71 6.98 -8.18
CA ILE A 358 -38.43 8.26 -8.25
C ILE A 358 -39.05 8.45 -9.64
N SER A 359 -38.32 8.11 -10.70
CA SER A 359 -38.80 8.15 -12.09
C SER A 359 -40.02 7.26 -12.27
N LEU A 360 -39.95 6.00 -11.82
CA LEU A 360 -41.08 5.07 -11.91
C LEU A 360 -42.29 5.53 -11.08
N VAL A 361 -42.06 6.01 -9.86
CA VAL A 361 -43.12 6.55 -9.00
C VAL A 361 -43.78 7.77 -9.65
N ALA A 362 -42.99 8.65 -10.26
CA ALA A 362 -43.50 9.81 -10.97
C ALA A 362 -44.35 9.40 -12.19
N ALA A 363 -43.90 8.40 -12.96
CA ALA A 363 -44.65 7.84 -14.09
C ALA A 363 -46.02 7.26 -13.66
N PHE A 364 -46.03 6.40 -12.63
CA PHE A 364 -47.27 5.84 -12.09
C PHE A 364 -48.19 6.92 -11.51
N THR A 365 -47.62 7.95 -10.88
CA THR A 365 -48.38 9.09 -10.35
C THR A 365 -48.98 9.94 -11.47
N ALA A 366 -48.24 10.20 -12.55
CA ALA A 366 -48.74 10.90 -13.72
C ALA A 366 -49.93 10.16 -14.34
N GLN A 367 -49.82 8.83 -14.47
CA GLN A 367 -50.89 7.97 -14.98
C GLN A 367 -52.13 7.98 -14.08
N PHE A 368 -51.94 7.94 -12.76
CA PHE A 368 -53.05 8.02 -11.80
C PHE A 368 -53.76 9.39 -11.87
N LEU A 369 -52.99 10.49 -11.85
CA LEU A 369 -53.53 11.85 -11.89
C LEU A 369 -54.22 12.19 -13.21
N ALA A 370 -53.81 11.58 -14.32
CA ALA A 370 -54.49 11.74 -15.61
C ALA A 370 -55.96 11.26 -15.58
N GLY A 371 -56.30 10.34 -14.68
CA GLY A 371 -57.66 9.84 -14.50
C GLY A 371 -58.53 10.63 -13.52
N VAL A 372 -57.98 11.61 -12.79
CA VAL A 372 -58.69 12.37 -11.76
C VAL A 372 -59.00 13.79 -12.27
N PRO A 373 -60.26 14.25 -12.23
CA PRO A 373 -60.64 15.60 -12.65
C PRO A 373 -60.25 16.68 -11.61
N LEU A 374 -58.95 16.81 -11.34
CA LEU A 374 -58.39 17.90 -10.52
C LEU A 374 -58.27 19.15 -11.41
N GLY A 375 -59.12 20.15 -11.15
CA GLY A 375 -59.21 21.36 -11.98
C GLY A 375 -57.90 22.16 -12.13
N LYS A 376 -57.69 22.76 -13.31
CA LYS A 376 -56.66 23.74 -13.76
C LYS A 376 -55.17 23.51 -13.43
N LEU A 377 -54.81 22.71 -12.43
CA LEU A 377 -53.43 22.40 -12.06
C LEU A 377 -52.97 21.18 -12.87
N GLN A 378 -52.09 21.38 -13.85
CA GLN A 378 -51.51 20.32 -14.68
C GLN A 378 -50.48 19.47 -13.91
N LEU A 379 -50.89 18.86 -12.79
CA LEU A 379 -50.02 18.09 -11.90
C LEU A 379 -49.44 16.82 -12.58
N ASN A 380 -50.18 16.23 -13.51
CA ASN A 380 -49.71 15.13 -14.35
C ASN A 380 -48.47 15.54 -15.18
N VAL A 381 -48.48 16.75 -15.76
CA VAL A 381 -47.35 17.31 -16.52
C VAL A 381 -46.15 17.53 -15.61
N CYS A 382 -46.36 18.02 -14.38
CA CYS A 382 -45.28 18.15 -13.39
C CYS A 382 -44.62 16.80 -13.07
N ALA A 383 -45.42 15.74 -12.89
CA ALA A 383 -44.90 14.39 -12.63
C ALA A 383 -44.06 13.86 -13.82
N THR A 384 -44.49 14.08 -15.07
CA THR A 384 -43.69 13.73 -16.26
C THR A 384 -42.37 14.51 -16.34
N TYR A 385 -42.36 15.80 -15.95
CA TYR A 385 -41.11 16.56 -15.88
C TYR A 385 -40.16 16.02 -14.80
N ILE A 386 -40.68 15.59 -13.65
CA ILE A 386 -39.88 14.95 -12.59
C ILE A 386 -39.28 13.63 -13.09
N GLU A 387 -40.06 12.82 -13.80
CA GLU A 387 -39.59 11.58 -14.43
C GLU A 387 -38.42 11.85 -15.40
N LEU A 388 -38.62 12.77 -16.35
CA LEU A 388 -37.60 13.12 -17.34
C LEU A 388 -36.34 13.68 -16.68
N ALA A 389 -36.49 14.52 -15.65
CA ALA A 389 -35.37 15.06 -14.90
C ALA A 389 -34.60 13.97 -14.15
N ALA A 390 -35.30 13.01 -13.53
CA ALA A 390 -34.67 11.88 -12.84
C ALA A 390 -33.88 10.99 -13.81
N LEU A 391 -34.46 10.63 -14.96
CA LEU A 391 -33.76 9.85 -16.01
C LEU A 391 -32.57 10.60 -16.60
N GLY A 392 -32.73 11.90 -16.87
CA GLY A 392 -31.63 12.74 -17.34
C GLY A 392 -30.48 12.79 -16.32
N PHE A 393 -30.80 12.87 -15.03
CA PHE A 393 -29.79 12.89 -13.99
C PHE A 393 -29.13 11.50 -13.78
N VAL A 394 -29.86 10.40 -13.93
CA VAL A 394 -29.28 9.04 -14.00
C VAL A 394 -28.25 8.95 -15.13
N LEU A 395 -28.60 9.43 -16.33
CA LEU A 395 -27.67 9.44 -17.47
C LEU A 395 -26.41 10.25 -17.17
N VAL A 396 -26.54 11.43 -16.54
CA VAL A 396 -25.40 12.24 -16.10
C VAL A 396 -24.51 11.48 -15.12
N LEU A 397 -25.08 10.77 -14.14
CA LEU A 397 -24.31 9.98 -13.17
C LEU A 397 -23.55 8.82 -13.83
N VAL A 398 -24.19 8.10 -14.75
CA VAL A 398 -23.56 7.00 -15.50
C VAL A 398 -22.41 7.54 -16.37
N LEU A 399 -22.63 8.63 -17.11
CA LEU A 399 -21.58 9.26 -17.92
C LEU A 399 -20.44 9.80 -17.05
N ALA A 400 -20.74 10.34 -15.86
CA ALA A 400 -19.75 10.79 -14.90
C ALA A 400 -18.91 9.61 -14.38
N GLU A 401 -19.54 8.48 -14.02
CA GLU A 401 -18.84 7.28 -13.55
C GLU A 401 -17.88 6.74 -14.62
N LEU A 402 -18.31 6.65 -15.88
CA LEU A 402 -17.46 6.24 -17.01
C LEU A 402 -16.31 7.23 -17.28
N ARG A 403 -16.55 8.54 -17.06
CA ARG A 403 -15.58 9.60 -17.36
C ARG A 403 -14.55 9.81 -16.25
N PHE A 404 -14.96 9.66 -14.99
CA PHE A 404 -14.11 9.92 -13.80
C PHE A 404 -13.58 8.64 -13.17
N ARG A 405 -14.17 7.47 -13.47
CA ARG A 405 -13.68 6.15 -13.08
C ARG A 405 -13.45 6.03 -11.58
N TRP A 406 -14.42 6.49 -10.79
CA TRP A 406 -14.34 6.51 -9.33
C TRP A 406 -14.05 5.13 -8.75
N ARG A 407 -14.59 4.07 -9.36
CA ARG A 407 -14.36 2.68 -8.95
C ARG A 407 -12.89 2.26 -9.13
N GLU A 408 -12.30 2.48 -10.31
CA GLU A 408 -10.88 2.17 -10.57
C GLU A 408 -9.98 2.91 -9.56
N ARG A 409 -10.20 4.20 -9.36
CA ARG A 409 -9.45 5.03 -8.40
C ARG A 409 -9.58 4.51 -6.96
N TRP A 410 -10.80 4.14 -6.54
CA TRP A 410 -11.03 3.55 -5.23
C TRP A 410 -10.19 2.28 -5.04
N LEU A 411 -10.23 1.35 -6.00
CA LEU A 411 -9.49 0.09 -5.90
C LEU A 411 -7.98 0.32 -5.90
N ASP A 412 -7.46 1.16 -6.79
CA ASP A 412 -6.02 1.47 -6.86
C ASP A 412 -5.49 2.10 -5.57
N TYR A 413 -6.18 3.11 -5.03
CA TYR A 413 -5.77 3.76 -3.79
C TYR A 413 -5.93 2.85 -2.58
N ARG A 414 -6.92 1.95 -2.57
CA ARG A 414 -7.07 0.94 -1.52
C ARG A 414 -5.89 -0.04 -1.54
N THR A 415 -5.50 -0.54 -2.72
CA THR A 415 -4.32 -1.40 -2.85
C THR A 415 -3.05 -0.67 -2.44
N LEU A 416 -2.90 0.59 -2.85
CA LEU A 416 -1.75 1.42 -2.50
C LEU A 416 -1.64 1.65 -0.98
N ALA A 417 -2.75 2.00 -0.33
CA ALA A 417 -2.82 2.13 1.12
C ALA A 417 -2.40 0.81 1.80
N GLU A 418 -2.96 -0.31 1.36
CA GLU A 418 -2.67 -1.61 1.95
C GLU A 418 -1.18 -2.00 1.83
N GLN A 419 -0.56 -1.72 0.69
CA GLN A 419 0.88 -1.94 0.47
C GLN A 419 1.75 -1.08 1.42
N PHE A 420 1.44 0.20 1.60
CA PHE A 420 2.19 1.06 2.52
C PHE A 420 1.95 0.69 3.99
N ARG A 421 0.72 0.31 4.36
CA ARG A 421 0.38 -0.13 5.72
C ARG A 421 1.23 -1.32 6.16
N GLN A 422 1.48 -2.24 5.23
CA GLN A 422 2.29 -3.42 5.50
C GLN A 422 3.79 -3.15 5.41
N THR A 423 4.20 -2.31 4.46
CA THR A 423 5.60 -1.86 4.35
C THR A 423 6.02 -1.18 5.66
N ASP A 424 5.18 -0.32 6.21
CA ASP A 424 5.36 0.30 7.52
C ASP A 424 5.51 -0.72 8.65
N LEU A 425 4.55 -1.66 8.75
CA LEU A 425 4.56 -2.72 9.75
C LEU A 425 5.86 -3.55 9.70
N LEU A 426 6.29 -3.94 8.51
CA LEU A 426 7.45 -4.81 8.32
C LEU A 426 8.78 -4.07 8.48
N ALA A 427 8.82 -2.78 8.15
CA ALA A 427 10.04 -1.98 8.22
C ALA A 427 10.62 -1.93 9.65
N THR A 428 9.78 -1.95 10.69
CA THR A 428 10.22 -1.94 12.10
C THR A 428 11.02 -3.18 12.50
N ILE A 429 10.89 -4.29 11.78
CA ILE A 429 11.61 -5.55 12.06
C ILE A 429 12.52 -5.98 10.90
N GLY A 430 12.91 -5.02 10.05
CA GLY A 430 13.82 -5.28 8.94
C GLY A 430 13.19 -6.09 7.81
N GLY A 431 11.87 -6.26 7.86
CA GLY A 431 11.08 -6.86 6.81
C GLY A 431 10.89 -5.89 5.64
N SER A 432 10.98 -6.44 4.44
CA SER A 432 10.69 -5.78 3.19
C SER A 432 10.56 -6.87 2.14
N GLU A 433 9.61 -6.73 1.22
CA GLU A 433 9.65 -7.49 -0.03
C GLU A 433 10.79 -6.95 -0.90
N PRO A 434 11.63 -7.80 -1.54
CA PRO A 434 12.59 -7.33 -2.53
C PRO A 434 11.86 -6.50 -3.59
N CYS A 435 12.38 -5.30 -3.90
CA CYS A 435 11.76 -4.46 -4.94
C CYS A 435 12.03 -5.02 -6.36
N GLY A 436 12.97 -5.97 -6.47
CA GLY A 436 13.43 -6.58 -7.71
C GLY A 436 12.59 -7.73 -8.24
N CYS A 437 11.34 -7.93 -7.79
CA CYS A 437 10.37 -8.67 -8.60
C CYS A 437 10.01 -7.83 -9.84
N MET A 438 10.98 -7.69 -10.76
CA MET A 438 10.92 -6.92 -11.99
C MET A 438 9.59 -7.16 -12.68
N ASN A 439 8.69 -6.18 -12.64
CA ASN A 439 7.55 -6.05 -13.55
C ASN A 439 6.61 -7.26 -13.75
N LEU A 440 6.83 -8.42 -13.13
CA LEU A 440 6.09 -9.66 -13.35
C LEU A 440 4.69 -9.59 -12.74
N ASN A 441 4.53 -8.84 -11.64
CA ASN A 441 3.19 -8.53 -11.12
C ASN A 441 2.40 -7.57 -12.03
N SER A 442 3.04 -6.87 -12.99
CA SER A 442 2.33 -6.08 -13.99
C SER A 442 1.71 -6.94 -15.10
N GLU A 443 2.20 -8.17 -15.31
CA GLU A 443 1.59 -9.13 -16.25
C GLU A 443 0.34 -9.79 -15.65
N ILE A 444 0.31 -9.98 -14.33
CA ILE A 444 -0.84 -10.58 -13.63
C ILE A 444 -2.02 -9.58 -13.55
N HIS A 445 -1.74 -8.29 -13.38
CA HIS A 445 -2.76 -7.23 -13.41
C HIS A 445 -2.30 -6.02 -14.26
N PRO A 446 -2.49 -6.07 -15.59
CA PRO A 446 -2.03 -5.03 -16.50
C PRO A 446 -2.72 -3.69 -16.33
N THR A 447 -3.76 -3.56 -15.49
CA THR A 447 -4.45 -2.29 -15.20
C THR A 447 -3.91 -1.57 -13.96
N ARG A 448 -3.22 -2.26 -13.04
CA ARG A 448 -2.73 -1.70 -11.76
C ARG A 448 -1.21 -1.71 -11.57
N GLY A 449 -0.43 -1.99 -12.62
CA GLY A 449 1.04 -2.07 -12.55
C GLY A 449 1.74 -0.83 -11.96
N TRP A 450 1.05 0.32 -11.88
CA TRP A 450 1.60 1.53 -11.30
C TRP A 450 1.73 1.54 -9.79
N VAL A 451 0.84 0.86 -9.07
CA VAL A 451 0.86 0.77 -7.61
C VAL A 451 2.15 0.11 -7.11
N PRO A 452 2.51 -1.12 -7.55
CA PRO A 452 3.75 -1.77 -7.10
C PRO A 452 5.01 -0.99 -7.54
N TRP A 453 5.01 -0.40 -8.73
CA TRP A 453 6.13 0.47 -9.16
C TRP A 453 6.30 1.67 -8.22
N PHE A 454 5.20 2.34 -7.85
CA PHE A 454 5.25 3.54 -7.00
C PHE A 454 5.75 3.19 -5.59
N VAL A 455 5.25 2.10 -5.01
CA VAL A 455 5.72 1.59 -3.71
C VAL A 455 7.22 1.28 -3.78
N ALA A 456 7.68 0.60 -4.83
CA ALA A 456 9.11 0.32 -5.03
C ALA A 456 9.93 1.61 -5.18
N ALA A 457 9.43 2.61 -5.92
CA ALA A 457 10.09 3.90 -6.08
C ALA A 457 10.22 4.67 -4.75
N VAL A 458 9.18 4.67 -3.91
CA VAL A 458 9.25 5.25 -2.56
C VAL A 458 10.26 4.50 -1.70
N LYS A 459 10.22 3.16 -1.66
CA LYS A 459 11.20 2.33 -0.92
C LYS A 459 12.64 2.59 -1.36
N ARG A 460 12.88 2.86 -2.65
CA ARG A 460 14.19 3.23 -3.20
C ARG A 460 14.67 4.61 -2.77
N SER A 461 13.75 5.54 -2.57
CA SER A 461 14.05 6.91 -2.15
C SER A 461 14.39 7.01 -0.65
N VAL A 462 13.97 6.03 0.16
CA VAL A 462 14.16 6.03 1.61
C VAL A 462 15.20 5.00 2.07
N GLY A 463 15.65 5.16 3.32
CA GLY A 463 16.60 4.26 3.97
C GLY A 463 15.96 3.07 4.68
N ILE A 464 16.76 2.37 5.47
CA ILE A 464 16.28 1.34 6.41
C ILE A 464 15.93 1.96 7.77
N VAL A 465 15.11 1.26 8.56
CA VAL A 465 14.82 1.65 9.95
C VAL A 465 15.96 1.15 10.82
N GLY A 466 16.84 2.06 11.26
CA GLY A 466 17.93 1.72 12.18
C GLY A 466 17.41 1.35 13.57
N ALA A 467 17.89 0.24 14.12
CA ALA A 467 17.48 -0.28 15.42
C ALA A 467 18.44 -1.36 15.92
N ARG A 468 18.42 -1.62 17.23
CA ARG A 468 19.07 -2.78 17.83
C ARG A 468 18.00 -3.78 18.24
N TYR A 469 18.05 -4.99 17.69
CA TYR A 469 17.06 -6.04 17.96
C TYR A 469 17.38 -6.79 19.26
N ASP A 470 17.43 -6.07 20.37
CA ASP A 470 17.51 -6.69 21.68
C ASP A 470 16.13 -7.17 22.17
N ALA A 471 16.11 -7.90 23.28
CA ALA A 471 14.87 -8.46 23.84
C ALA A 471 13.82 -7.39 24.20
N ALA A 472 14.26 -6.17 24.58
CA ALA A 472 13.37 -5.07 24.90
C ALA A 472 12.70 -4.52 23.65
N TYR A 473 13.49 -4.26 22.60
CA TYR A 473 13.00 -3.82 21.29
C TYR A 473 12.00 -4.83 20.70
N LEU A 474 12.39 -6.12 20.66
CA LEU A 474 11.53 -7.17 20.09
C LEU A 474 10.20 -7.31 20.87
N SER A 475 10.25 -7.16 22.19
CA SER A 475 9.03 -7.19 23.02
C SER A 475 8.14 -5.98 22.77
N GLU A 476 8.72 -4.78 22.60
CA GLU A 476 7.99 -3.56 22.25
C GLU A 476 7.31 -3.69 20.88
N ILE A 477 8.04 -4.13 19.85
CA ILE A 477 7.49 -4.30 18.50
C ILE A 477 6.39 -5.37 18.48
N ARG A 478 6.59 -6.51 19.16
CA ARG A 478 5.57 -7.55 19.30
C ARG A 478 4.30 -6.98 19.95
N ASP A 479 4.45 -6.30 21.08
CA ASP A 479 3.34 -5.74 21.82
C ASP A 479 2.60 -4.66 21.02
N TRP A 480 3.32 -3.80 20.31
CA TRP A 480 2.73 -2.81 19.40
C TRP A 480 1.97 -3.47 18.26
N ALA A 481 2.57 -4.46 17.58
CA ALA A 481 1.95 -5.18 16.48
C ALA A 481 0.64 -5.88 16.91
N VAL A 482 0.62 -6.45 18.11
CA VAL A 482 -0.54 -7.15 18.67
C VAL A 482 -1.61 -6.19 19.22
N LYS A 483 -1.20 -5.29 20.12
CA LYS A 483 -2.11 -4.50 20.95
C LYS A 483 -2.67 -3.29 20.23
N GLN A 484 -1.94 -2.76 19.24
CA GLN A 484 -2.39 -1.65 18.41
C GLN A 484 -2.73 -2.16 17.00
N ARG A 485 -1.73 -2.57 16.21
CA ARG A 485 -1.93 -2.82 14.76
C ARG A 485 -2.98 -3.88 14.44
N LEU A 486 -2.83 -5.09 14.98
CA LEU A 486 -3.77 -6.19 14.71
C LEU A 486 -5.10 -6.00 15.44
N ARG A 487 -5.08 -5.41 16.64
CA ARG A 487 -6.31 -5.10 17.38
C ARG A 487 -7.19 -4.11 16.62
N ASP A 488 -6.61 -3.04 16.09
CA ASP A 488 -7.34 -2.04 15.31
C ASP A 488 -7.93 -2.64 14.04
N GLN A 489 -7.20 -3.55 13.39
CA GLN A 489 -7.69 -4.26 12.21
C GLN A 489 -8.84 -5.23 12.53
N LEU A 490 -8.77 -5.93 13.65
CA LEU A 490 -9.87 -6.78 14.12
C LEU A 490 -11.11 -5.92 14.44
N ALA A 491 -10.94 -4.86 15.22
CA ALA A 491 -12.04 -3.96 15.60
C ALA A 491 -12.69 -3.30 14.36
N TYR A 492 -11.90 -2.86 13.38
CA TYR A 492 -12.40 -2.32 12.12
C TYR A 492 -13.24 -3.34 11.34
N ASN A 493 -12.76 -4.59 11.24
CA ASN A 493 -13.48 -5.63 10.51
C ASN A 493 -14.74 -6.09 11.26
N GLU A 494 -14.71 -6.16 12.60
CA GLU A 494 -15.88 -6.46 13.43
C GLU A 494 -16.97 -5.40 13.25
N ALA A 495 -16.60 -4.12 13.35
CA ALA A 495 -17.51 -3.00 13.10
C ALA A 495 -18.05 -3.01 11.67
N THR A 496 -17.20 -3.33 10.68
CA THR A 496 -17.58 -3.43 9.27
C THR A 496 -18.56 -4.57 9.03
N ALA A 497 -18.30 -5.77 9.57
CA ALA A 497 -19.20 -6.92 9.44
C ALA A 497 -20.55 -6.62 10.11
N HIS A 498 -20.55 -6.11 11.34
CA HIS A 498 -21.77 -5.79 12.07
C HIS A 498 -22.63 -4.76 11.34
N ARG A 499 -22.02 -3.66 10.89
CA ARG A 499 -22.70 -2.59 10.16
C ARG A 499 -23.33 -3.10 8.85
N ASN A 500 -22.56 -3.80 8.02
CA ASN A 500 -23.05 -4.28 6.73
C ASN A 500 -24.14 -5.36 6.90
N ALA A 501 -24.05 -6.20 7.94
CA ALA A 501 -25.11 -7.15 8.27
C ALA A 501 -26.43 -6.44 8.65
N LYS A 502 -26.37 -5.39 9.48
CA LYS A 502 -27.55 -4.60 9.88
C LYS A 502 -28.20 -3.93 8.67
N ILE A 503 -27.41 -3.29 7.80
CA ILE A 503 -27.89 -2.65 6.57
C ILE A 503 -28.52 -3.67 5.62
N SER A 504 -27.84 -4.79 5.37
CA SER A 504 -28.34 -5.87 4.50
C SER A 504 -29.68 -6.42 5.00
N LYS A 505 -29.80 -6.65 6.32
CA LYS A 505 -31.05 -7.11 6.94
C LYS A 505 -32.17 -6.09 6.78
N CYS A 506 -31.91 -4.80 7.01
CA CYS A 506 -32.91 -3.75 6.85
C CYS A 506 -33.43 -3.66 5.41
N LEU A 507 -32.53 -3.57 4.42
CA LEU A 507 -32.92 -3.50 3.00
C LEU A 507 -33.66 -4.76 2.53
N ARG A 508 -33.34 -5.93 3.09
CA ARG A 508 -34.09 -7.17 2.85
C ARG A 508 -35.50 -7.11 3.39
N LEU A 509 -35.69 -6.64 4.62
CA LEU A 509 -37.02 -6.50 5.20
C LEU A 509 -37.86 -5.49 4.43
N VAL A 510 -37.27 -4.36 4.02
CA VAL A 510 -37.95 -3.34 3.21
C VAL A 510 -38.37 -3.91 1.85
N SER A 511 -37.45 -4.56 1.12
CA SER A 511 -37.77 -5.14 -0.20
C SER A 511 -38.85 -6.24 -0.14
N VAL A 512 -38.76 -7.16 0.84
CA VAL A 512 -39.77 -8.21 1.03
C VAL A 512 -41.12 -7.63 1.48
N GLY A 513 -41.10 -6.64 2.38
CA GLY A 513 -42.31 -5.95 2.84
C GLY A 513 -43.05 -5.24 1.70
N LEU A 514 -42.32 -4.50 0.86
CA LEU A 514 -42.89 -3.83 -0.32
C LEU A 514 -43.44 -4.83 -1.35
N PHE A 515 -42.77 -5.98 -1.53
CA PHE A 515 -43.28 -7.05 -2.40
C PHE A 515 -44.59 -7.64 -1.86
N ALA A 516 -44.68 -7.92 -0.55
CA ALA A 516 -45.91 -8.40 0.08
C ALA A 516 -47.04 -7.37 -0.03
N LEU A 517 -46.76 -6.09 0.19
CA LEU A 517 -47.73 -5.01 0.03
C LEU A 517 -48.22 -4.87 -1.42
N THR A 518 -47.36 -5.14 -2.40
CA THR A 518 -47.75 -5.19 -3.82
C THR A 518 -48.79 -6.27 -4.07
N ILE A 519 -48.53 -7.49 -3.58
CA ILE A 519 -49.46 -8.63 -3.71
C ILE A 519 -50.81 -8.30 -3.05
N LEU A 520 -50.78 -7.69 -1.86
CA LEU A 520 -51.99 -7.29 -1.15
C LEU A 520 -52.77 -6.20 -1.91
N ALA A 521 -52.10 -5.20 -2.47
CA ALA A 521 -52.75 -4.15 -3.25
C ALA A 521 -53.41 -4.71 -4.52
N ALA A 522 -52.69 -5.56 -5.27
CA ALA A 522 -53.21 -6.21 -6.46
C ALA A 522 -54.35 -7.20 -6.14
N GLY A 523 -54.23 -7.96 -5.06
CA GLY A 523 -55.27 -8.88 -4.60
C GLY A 523 -56.53 -8.16 -4.14
N ALA A 524 -56.38 -7.04 -3.41
CA ALA A 524 -57.50 -6.20 -3.00
C ALA A 524 -58.24 -5.60 -4.21
N GLU A 525 -57.51 -5.18 -5.23
CA GLU A 525 -58.10 -4.71 -6.49
C GLU A 525 -58.94 -5.81 -7.18
N LEU A 526 -58.41 -7.04 -7.24
CA LEU A 526 -59.13 -8.17 -7.85
C LEU A 526 -60.43 -8.52 -7.10
N CYS A 527 -60.43 -8.36 -5.77
CA CYS A 527 -61.60 -8.63 -4.93
C CYS A 527 -62.66 -7.52 -4.97
N TRP A 528 -62.28 -6.26 -5.25
CA TRP A 528 -63.18 -5.11 -5.32
C TRP A 528 -63.12 -4.34 -6.66
N PRO A 529 -63.44 -4.98 -7.81
CA PRO A 529 -63.30 -4.37 -9.12
C PRO A 529 -64.33 -3.27 -9.45
N LYS A 530 -65.36 -3.06 -8.61
CA LYS A 530 -66.53 -2.20 -8.90
C LYS A 530 -66.60 -0.89 -8.12
N THR A 531 -65.58 -0.50 -7.38
CA THR A 531 -65.53 0.83 -6.78
C THR A 531 -64.93 1.82 -7.80
N ASP A 532 -65.72 2.84 -8.17
CA ASP A 532 -65.31 3.96 -9.05
C ASP A 532 -64.03 4.68 -8.54
N ASP A 533 -63.65 4.49 -7.27
CA ASP A 533 -62.46 5.06 -6.61
C ASP A 533 -61.23 4.14 -6.58
N SER A 534 -61.21 2.97 -7.23
CA SER A 534 -60.14 1.95 -7.07
C SER A 534 -58.76 2.29 -7.68
N GLY A 535 -58.58 3.46 -8.31
CA GLY A 535 -57.33 3.82 -8.98
C GLY A 535 -56.09 3.89 -8.07
N TRP A 536 -56.28 4.13 -6.77
CA TRP A 536 -55.18 4.21 -5.81
C TRP A 536 -54.55 2.84 -5.50
N LEU A 537 -55.30 1.73 -5.59
CA LEU A 537 -54.76 0.38 -5.40
C LEU A 537 -53.81 0.00 -6.54
N ARG A 538 -54.17 0.32 -7.80
CA ARG A 538 -53.27 0.18 -8.96
C ARG A 538 -52.02 1.03 -8.82
N TRP A 539 -52.20 2.26 -8.36
CA TRP A 539 -51.08 3.17 -8.13
C TRP A 539 -50.11 2.59 -7.09
N LEU A 540 -50.62 2.11 -5.94
CA LEU A 540 -49.80 1.43 -4.93
C LEU A 540 -49.14 0.16 -5.47
N ALA A 541 -49.85 -0.64 -6.27
CA ALA A 541 -49.33 -1.84 -6.92
C ALA A 541 -48.21 -1.53 -7.93
N GLY A 542 -48.13 -0.30 -8.47
CA GLY A 542 -47.00 0.17 -9.28
C GLY A 542 -45.86 0.79 -8.46
N VAL A 543 -46.18 1.56 -7.42
CA VAL A 543 -45.22 2.28 -6.57
C VAL A 543 -44.41 1.33 -5.67
N PHE A 544 -45.05 0.34 -5.05
CA PHE A 544 -44.36 -0.57 -4.14
C PHE A 544 -43.24 -1.38 -4.83
N PRO A 545 -43.44 -1.97 -6.03
CA PRO A 545 -42.36 -2.61 -6.78
C PRO A 545 -41.24 -1.66 -7.15
N ALA A 546 -41.54 -0.40 -7.53
CA ALA A 546 -40.52 0.59 -7.87
C ALA A 546 -39.59 0.89 -6.69
N LEU A 547 -40.13 1.05 -5.48
CA LEU A 547 -39.35 1.24 -4.25
C LEU A 547 -38.62 -0.04 -3.82
N GLY A 548 -39.27 -1.19 -4.01
CA GLY A 548 -38.72 -2.51 -3.71
C GLY A 548 -37.50 -2.84 -4.58
N ALA A 549 -37.58 -2.52 -5.88
CA ALA A 549 -36.51 -2.71 -6.86
C ALA A 549 -35.27 -1.88 -6.52
N ALA A 550 -35.43 -0.62 -6.09
CA ALA A 550 -34.30 0.18 -5.64
C ALA A 550 -33.64 -0.38 -4.38
N SER A 551 -34.43 -0.77 -3.38
CA SER A 551 -33.89 -1.38 -2.15
C SER A 551 -33.14 -2.68 -2.43
N PHE A 552 -33.69 -3.53 -3.32
CA PHE A 552 -33.05 -4.76 -3.77
C PHE A 552 -31.77 -4.48 -4.56
N GLY A 553 -31.82 -3.55 -5.52
CA GLY A 553 -30.68 -3.15 -6.35
C GLY A 553 -29.52 -2.61 -5.52
N ILE A 554 -29.81 -1.69 -4.58
CA ILE A 554 -28.80 -1.16 -3.64
C ILE A 554 -28.17 -2.29 -2.82
N ARG A 555 -28.98 -3.22 -2.28
CA ARG A 555 -28.48 -4.34 -1.48
C ARG A 555 -27.56 -5.25 -2.29
N ASN A 556 -27.93 -5.55 -3.53
CA ASN A 556 -27.18 -6.46 -4.40
C ASN A 556 -25.88 -5.81 -4.90
N GLN A 557 -25.95 -4.56 -5.35
CA GLN A 557 -24.80 -3.82 -5.89
C GLN A 557 -23.77 -3.46 -4.81
N ALA A 558 -24.22 -3.17 -3.59
CA ALA A 558 -23.31 -2.87 -2.48
C ALA A 558 -22.65 -4.11 -1.86
N GLU A 559 -23.06 -5.32 -2.28
CA GLU A 559 -22.48 -6.60 -1.87
C GLU A 559 -22.34 -6.80 -0.36
N PHE A 560 -23.30 -6.28 0.41
CA PHE A 560 -23.20 -6.27 1.87
C PHE A 560 -22.94 -7.67 2.47
N GLU A 561 -23.53 -8.73 1.91
CA GLU A 561 -23.32 -10.10 2.38
C GLU A 561 -21.90 -10.61 2.10
N ILE A 562 -21.34 -10.29 0.92
CA ILE A 562 -19.96 -10.67 0.58
C ILE A 562 -18.98 -9.95 1.50
N VAL A 563 -19.20 -8.66 1.76
CA VAL A 563 -18.39 -7.88 2.72
C VAL A 563 -18.45 -8.49 4.12
N VAL A 564 -19.65 -8.91 4.59
CA VAL A 564 -19.80 -9.58 5.90
C VAL A 564 -19.02 -10.89 5.96
N HIS A 565 -19.19 -11.78 4.99
CA HIS A 565 -18.48 -13.06 4.96
C HIS A 565 -16.97 -12.89 4.92
N ARG A 566 -16.49 -11.95 4.10
CA ARG A 566 -15.08 -11.61 3.99
C ARG A 566 -14.50 -11.09 5.31
N SER A 567 -15.14 -10.09 5.91
CA SER A 567 -14.68 -9.54 7.20
C SER A 567 -14.68 -10.61 8.30
N THR A 568 -15.69 -11.49 8.37
CA THR A 568 -15.72 -12.61 9.33
C THR A 568 -14.58 -13.61 9.11
N ARG A 569 -14.29 -13.96 7.85
CA ARG A 569 -13.15 -14.83 7.52
C ARG A 569 -11.82 -14.18 7.93
N LEU A 570 -11.65 -12.89 7.60
CA LEU A 570 -10.44 -12.14 7.92
C LEU A 570 -10.23 -12.01 9.43
N ILE A 571 -11.30 -11.77 10.20
CA ILE A 571 -11.27 -11.77 11.68
C ILE A 571 -10.71 -13.08 12.21
N GLY A 572 -11.20 -14.22 11.72
CA GLY A 572 -10.72 -15.54 12.14
C GLY A 572 -9.23 -15.74 11.87
N LEU A 573 -8.77 -15.44 10.65
CA LEU A 573 -7.36 -15.58 10.26
C LEU A 573 -6.43 -14.64 11.04
N LEU A 574 -6.83 -13.37 11.19
CA LEU A 574 -6.03 -12.38 11.92
C LEU A 574 -6.01 -12.65 13.43
N ALA A 575 -7.10 -13.16 14.01
CA ALA A 575 -7.12 -13.56 15.41
C ALA A 575 -6.17 -14.72 15.69
N MET A 576 -6.08 -15.69 14.78
CA MET A 576 -5.10 -16.79 14.87
C MET A 576 -3.66 -16.27 14.81
N GLU A 577 -3.33 -15.43 13.83
CA GLU A 577 -1.96 -14.88 13.73
C GLU A 577 -1.63 -13.93 14.88
N LYS A 578 -2.59 -13.13 15.38
CA LYS A 578 -2.41 -12.32 16.60
C LYS A 578 -2.04 -13.19 17.79
N ALA A 579 -2.74 -14.30 18.01
CA ALA A 579 -2.43 -15.25 19.07
C ALA A 579 -1.07 -15.94 18.87
N ASN A 580 -0.68 -16.21 17.62
CA ASN A 580 0.65 -16.77 17.31
C ASN A 580 1.77 -15.79 17.65
N ILE A 581 1.61 -14.50 17.33
CA ILE A 581 2.58 -13.45 17.67
C ILE A 581 2.65 -13.23 19.19
N GLU A 582 1.50 -13.21 19.88
CA GLU A 582 1.43 -13.07 21.34
C GLU A 582 2.21 -14.17 22.09
N ARG A 583 2.25 -15.40 21.54
CA ARG A 583 2.96 -16.53 22.13
C ARG A 583 4.48 -16.47 21.96
N LEU A 584 5.01 -15.57 21.13
CA LEU A 584 6.45 -15.39 20.97
C LEU A 584 7.03 -14.72 22.23
N SER A 585 7.78 -15.48 23.01
CA SER A 585 8.40 -15.04 24.26
C SER A 585 9.71 -15.78 24.52
N GLY A 586 10.58 -15.18 25.35
CA GLY A 586 11.91 -15.72 25.68
C GLY A 586 12.72 -16.02 24.42
N ASP A 587 13.36 -17.18 24.38
CA ASP A 587 14.22 -17.63 23.27
C ASP A 587 13.49 -17.80 21.94
N ARG A 588 12.15 -17.88 21.94
CA ARG A 588 11.35 -17.97 20.70
C ARG A 588 11.10 -16.61 20.07
N LEU A 589 11.28 -15.52 20.80
CA LEU A 589 11.13 -14.16 20.29
C LEU A 589 12.45 -13.69 19.68
N THR A 590 12.60 -13.97 18.38
CA THR A 590 13.74 -13.51 17.58
C THR A 590 13.25 -12.56 16.50
N SER A 591 14.14 -11.74 15.95
CA SER A 591 13.79 -10.85 14.84
C SER A 591 13.24 -11.63 13.65
N LYS A 592 13.81 -12.81 13.36
CA LYS A 592 13.35 -13.74 12.33
C LYS A 592 11.94 -14.27 12.61
N SER A 593 11.68 -14.80 13.81
CA SER A 593 10.38 -15.40 14.12
C SER A 593 9.26 -14.37 14.15
N LEU A 594 9.53 -13.19 14.72
CA LEU A 594 8.59 -12.07 14.75
C LEU A 594 8.31 -11.54 13.34
N ARG A 595 9.36 -11.33 12.54
CA ARG A 595 9.23 -10.90 11.14
C ARG A 595 8.39 -11.88 10.32
N LEU A 596 8.65 -13.19 10.41
CA LEU A 596 7.87 -14.20 9.68
C LEU A 596 6.39 -14.18 10.08
N ALA A 597 6.09 -14.03 11.38
CA ALA A 597 4.72 -13.96 11.85
C ALA A 597 4.01 -12.67 11.39
N MET A 598 4.71 -11.53 11.39
CA MET A 598 4.19 -10.26 10.84
C MET A 598 4.04 -10.31 9.32
N GLN A 599 4.93 -11.01 8.60
CA GLN A 599 4.80 -11.23 7.16
C GLN A 599 3.57 -12.08 6.82
N ARG A 600 3.26 -13.11 7.61
CA ARG A 600 2.03 -13.90 7.42
C ARG A 600 0.78 -13.07 7.62
N SER A 601 0.73 -12.22 8.64
CA SER A 601 -0.43 -11.35 8.86
C SER A 601 -0.59 -10.32 7.73
N ALA A 602 0.52 -9.75 7.23
CA ALA A 602 0.52 -8.90 6.04
C ALA A 602 0.01 -9.66 4.80
N GLN A 603 0.51 -10.88 4.55
CA GLN A 603 0.09 -11.69 3.40
C GLN A 603 -1.41 -11.98 3.41
N ILE A 604 -1.97 -12.37 4.56
CA ILE A 604 -3.41 -12.60 4.72
C ILE A 604 -4.23 -11.37 4.28
N MET A 605 -3.76 -10.17 4.61
CA MET A 605 -4.45 -8.93 4.28
C MET A 605 -4.23 -8.51 2.82
N GLN A 606 -3.05 -8.79 2.23
CA GLN A 606 -2.83 -8.61 0.79
C GLN A 606 -3.74 -9.52 -0.02
N ASP A 607 -3.77 -10.81 0.29
CA ASP A 607 -4.52 -11.81 -0.46
C ASP A 607 -6.03 -11.49 -0.45
N ASP A 608 -6.53 -11.06 0.72
CA ASP A 608 -7.91 -10.61 0.86
C ASP A 608 -8.21 -9.34 0.03
N SER A 609 -7.29 -8.38 -0.01
CA SER A 609 -7.44 -7.20 -0.87
C SER A 609 -7.34 -7.54 -2.36
N ARG A 610 -6.49 -8.50 -2.73
CA ARG A 610 -6.25 -8.92 -4.12
C ARG A 610 -7.47 -9.68 -4.66
N ALA A 611 -7.96 -10.66 -3.91
CA ALA A 611 -9.18 -11.40 -4.24
C ALA A 611 -10.41 -10.49 -4.39
N TRP A 612 -10.50 -9.43 -3.58
CA TRP A 612 -11.57 -8.45 -3.74
C TRP A 612 -11.46 -7.66 -5.04
N ALA A 613 -10.26 -7.24 -5.40
CA ALA A 613 -10.05 -6.47 -6.61
C ALA A 613 -10.37 -7.30 -7.87
N GLU A 614 -10.08 -8.60 -7.85
CA GLU A 614 -10.44 -9.57 -8.90
C GLU A 614 -11.96 -9.70 -9.09
N ILE A 615 -12.73 -9.79 -8.00
CA ILE A 615 -14.21 -9.88 -8.07
C ILE A 615 -14.79 -8.67 -8.81
N PHE A 616 -14.27 -7.46 -8.55
CA PHE A 616 -14.76 -6.24 -9.19
C PHE A 616 -14.32 -6.12 -10.65
N GLU A 617 -13.17 -6.70 -11.02
CA GLU A 617 -12.70 -6.76 -12.40
C GLU A 617 -13.54 -7.72 -13.26
N VAL A 618 -13.87 -8.90 -12.73
CA VAL A 618 -14.74 -9.87 -13.45
C VAL A 618 -16.12 -9.27 -13.70
N LYS A 619 -16.66 -8.47 -12.78
CA LYS A 619 -17.92 -7.76 -13.01
C LYS A 619 -17.85 -6.66 -14.06
N GLU A 620 -16.65 -6.18 -14.40
CA GLU A 620 -16.47 -5.19 -15.45
C GLU A 620 -16.64 -5.79 -16.84
N SER A 621 -16.18 -7.03 -17.04
CA SER A 621 -16.34 -7.74 -18.32
C SER A 621 -17.77 -8.25 -18.55
N GLU A 622 -18.63 -8.27 -17.53
CA GLU A 622 -20.06 -8.62 -17.68
C GLU A 622 -20.95 -7.44 -18.10
N VAL A 623 -20.47 -6.20 -17.97
CA VAL A 623 -21.24 -4.96 -18.23
C VAL A 623 -20.91 -4.33 -19.60
N VAL A 624 -19.82 -4.76 -20.24
CA VAL A 624 -19.44 -4.41 -21.63
C VAL A 624 -19.91 -5.51 -22.57
#